data_AF-A0A6L3Y054-F1
#
_entry.id   AF-A0A6L3Y054-F1
#
_cell.length_a   1.000
_cell.length_b   1.000
_cell.length_c   1.000
_cell.angle_alpha   90.00
_cell.angle_beta   90.00
_cell.angle_gamma   90.00
#
_symmetry.space_group_name_H-M   'P 1'
#
loop_
_entity.id
_entity.type
_entity.pdbx_description
1 polymer ?
#
loop_
_entity_poly.entity_id
_entity_poly.type
_entity_poly.pdbx_seq_one_letter_code
_entity_poly.pdbx_strand_id
1 'polypeptide(L)'
;MENRLLQAKATRPQYDRDSLKARIVHLGFGAFHRAHQAVYTDILAAEQGSDWGYCEVNLIGGEQQIADLKAQDNLYTVAEMSADAWTARVVGVVKNALHAQVDGLETVLAALCDPQVAIVSLTITEKGYCHSPATGQLMFDHPLIVAVLQNPHQPKSAPGVVVEALAQISADGGFA
;
A
#
# COMPACT_ATOMS: atom_id res chain seq x y z
N MET A 1 15.72 -5.07 19.65
CA MET A 1 15.36 -6.50 19.64
C MET A 1 15.64 -7.00 18.23
N GLU A 2 16.46 -8.03 18.05
CA GLU A 2 16.81 -8.52 16.71
C GLU A 2 15.54 -9.09 16.02
N ASN A 3 15.24 -8.65 14.80
CA ASN A 3 14.03 -9.06 14.11
C ASN A 3 14.17 -10.53 13.68
N ARG A 4 13.35 -11.42 14.26
CA ARG A 4 13.41 -12.87 14.03
C ARG A 4 13.21 -13.26 12.57
N LEU A 5 12.54 -12.42 11.77
CA LEU A 5 12.37 -12.67 10.34
C LEU A 5 13.71 -12.66 9.60
N LEU A 6 14.71 -11.90 10.06
CA LEU A 6 16.05 -11.89 9.47
C LEU A 6 16.85 -13.18 9.76
N GLN A 7 16.33 -14.07 10.62
CA GLN A 7 16.91 -15.39 10.91
C GLN A 7 16.09 -16.53 10.30
N ALA A 8 15.01 -16.23 9.56
CA ALA A 8 14.18 -17.24 8.93
C ALA A 8 14.95 -18.04 7.87
N LYS A 9 14.59 -19.31 7.69
CA LYS A 9 15.05 -20.14 6.55
C LYS A 9 14.33 -19.70 5.27
N ALA A 10 14.75 -18.56 4.74
CA ALA A 10 14.16 -17.89 3.60
C ALA A 10 15.23 -17.07 2.84
N THR A 11 14.96 -16.71 1.59
CA THR A 11 15.65 -15.60 0.94
C THR A 11 15.37 -14.33 1.74
N ARG A 12 16.40 -13.54 2.02
CA ARG A 12 16.31 -12.31 2.82
C ARG A 12 16.67 -11.10 1.96
N PRO A 13 16.26 -9.88 2.33
CA PRO A 13 16.72 -8.67 1.67
C PRO A 13 18.26 -8.63 1.65
N GLN A 14 18.84 -8.57 0.45
CA GLN A 14 20.29 -8.42 0.23
C GLN A 14 20.68 -6.98 -0.14
N TYR A 15 19.74 -6.05 0.02
CA TYR A 15 19.87 -4.63 -0.28
C TYR A 15 19.74 -3.82 1.02
N ASP A 16 20.24 -2.59 1.00
CA ASP A 16 20.04 -1.64 2.10
C ASP A 16 18.58 -1.17 2.09
N ARG A 17 17.84 -1.54 3.13
CA ARG A 17 16.44 -1.12 3.25
C ARG A 17 16.32 0.37 3.55
N ASP A 18 17.34 1.00 4.12
CA ASP A 18 17.32 2.42 4.44
C ASP A 18 17.53 3.30 3.22
N SER A 19 18.12 2.77 2.14
CA SER A 19 18.24 3.49 0.87
C SER A 19 16.95 3.55 0.05
N LEU A 20 15.96 2.70 0.36
CA LEU A 20 14.66 2.72 -0.34
C LEU A 20 13.84 3.95 0.04
N LYS A 21 13.11 4.49 -0.94
CA LYS A 21 12.16 5.60 -0.82
C LYS A 21 10.75 5.11 -1.06
N ALA A 22 9.78 5.62 -0.29
CA ALA A 22 8.37 5.29 -0.47
C ALA A 22 7.82 5.99 -1.73
N ARG A 23 8.15 5.45 -2.91
CA ARG A 23 7.76 5.99 -4.22
C ARG A 23 6.40 5.48 -4.69
N ILE A 24 5.89 4.43 -4.03
CA ILE A 24 4.59 3.84 -4.31
C ILE A 24 3.76 3.87 -3.04
N VAL A 25 2.54 4.40 -3.12
CA VAL A 25 1.52 4.16 -2.09
C VAL A 25 0.62 3.02 -2.59
N HIS A 26 0.41 2.00 -1.77
CA HIS A 26 -0.51 0.91 -2.11
C HIS A 26 -1.75 0.94 -1.22
N LEU A 27 -2.93 1.05 -1.83
CA LEU A 27 -4.21 1.01 -1.16
C LEU A 27 -4.75 -0.44 -1.15
N GLY A 28 -4.87 -1.01 0.04
CA GLY A 28 -5.30 -2.40 0.26
C GLY A 28 -4.12 -3.33 0.46
N PHE A 29 -3.54 -3.34 1.66
CA PHE A 29 -2.45 -4.24 2.06
C PHE A 29 -2.96 -5.68 2.30
N GLY A 30 -3.37 -6.32 1.21
CA GLY A 30 -3.94 -7.67 1.20
C GLY A 30 -2.89 -8.78 1.04
N ALA A 31 -3.36 -10.03 1.05
CA ALA A 31 -2.50 -11.19 0.78
C ALA A 31 -1.97 -11.20 -0.66
N PHE A 32 -2.80 -10.83 -1.63
CA PHE A 32 -2.39 -10.81 -3.04
C PHE A 32 -1.28 -9.79 -3.31
N HIS A 33 -1.43 -8.56 -2.79
CA HIS A 33 -0.39 -7.54 -2.95
C HIS A 33 0.97 -8.00 -2.41
N ARG A 34 0.95 -8.51 -1.16
CA ARG A 34 2.12 -9.03 -0.48
C ARG A 34 2.83 -10.14 -1.25
N ALA A 35 2.07 -11.04 -1.87
CA ALA A 35 2.60 -12.18 -2.62
C ALA A 35 2.88 -11.87 -4.10
N HIS A 36 2.55 -10.67 -4.58
CA HIS A 36 2.67 -10.32 -6.00
C HIS A 36 3.47 -9.03 -6.20
N GLN A 37 2.85 -7.84 -6.18
CA GLN A 37 3.54 -6.60 -6.59
C GLN A 37 4.75 -6.26 -5.69
N ALA A 38 4.61 -6.50 -4.39
CA ALA A 38 5.71 -6.29 -3.45
C ALA A 38 6.86 -7.28 -3.63
N VAL A 39 6.59 -8.53 -4.04
CA VAL A 39 7.65 -9.52 -4.39
C VAL A 39 8.44 -9.06 -5.61
N TYR A 40 7.78 -8.56 -6.66
CA TYR A 40 8.48 -8.02 -7.83
C TYR A 40 9.37 -6.83 -7.46
N THR A 41 8.86 -5.93 -6.62
CA THR A 41 9.63 -4.76 -6.18
C THR A 41 10.82 -5.18 -5.31
N ASP A 42 10.66 -6.20 -4.46
CA ASP A 42 11.73 -6.79 -3.64
C ASP A 42 12.83 -7.45 -4.48
N ILE A 43 12.46 -8.13 -5.56
CA ILE A 43 13.40 -8.68 -6.54
C ILE A 43 14.16 -7.54 -7.22
N LEU A 44 13.49 -6.48 -7.66
CA LEU A 44 14.14 -5.33 -8.29
C LEU A 44 15.09 -4.60 -7.34
N ALA A 45 14.74 -4.46 -6.06
CA ALA A 45 15.63 -3.90 -5.05
C ALA A 45 16.90 -4.76 -4.87
N ALA A 46 16.74 -6.08 -4.82
CA ALA A 46 17.85 -7.02 -4.62
C ALA A 46 18.76 -7.17 -5.84
N GLU A 47 18.19 -7.27 -7.04
CA GLU A 47 18.92 -7.67 -8.24
C GLU A 47 19.30 -6.50 -9.14
N GLN A 48 18.56 -5.38 -9.06
CA GLN A 48 18.73 -4.22 -9.92
C GLN A 48 19.09 -2.94 -9.15
N GLY A 49 19.23 -3.02 -7.82
CA GLY A 49 19.53 -1.87 -6.98
C GLY A 49 18.45 -0.79 -7.00
N SER A 50 17.19 -1.18 -7.25
CA SER A 50 16.05 -0.25 -7.23
C SER A 50 15.89 0.39 -5.86
N ASP A 51 15.67 1.72 -5.83
CA ASP A 51 15.36 2.47 -4.61
C ASP A 51 13.84 2.57 -4.35
N TRP A 52 13.01 1.84 -5.10
CA TRP A 52 11.55 1.92 -5.00
C TRP A 52 11.05 1.05 -3.85
N GLY A 53 10.44 1.68 -2.87
CA GLY A 53 9.72 1.05 -1.77
C GLY A 53 8.27 1.52 -1.68
N TYR A 54 7.54 0.90 -0.74
CA TYR A 54 6.12 1.12 -0.53
C TYR A 54 5.82 1.89 0.77
N CYS A 55 4.79 2.74 0.70
CA CYS A 55 3.94 3.06 1.82
C CYS A 55 2.64 2.26 1.69
N GLU A 56 2.43 1.29 2.57
CA GLU A 56 1.23 0.44 2.58
C GLU A 56 0.10 1.17 3.30
N VAL A 57 -1.11 1.12 2.75
CA VAL A 57 -2.26 1.83 3.33
C VAL A 57 -3.49 0.94 3.30
N ASN A 58 -4.14 0.81 4.46
CA ASN A 58 -5.50 0.28 4.57
C ASN A 58 -6.48 1.39 4.95
N LEU A 59 -7.55 1.54 4.15
CA LEU A 59 -8.59 2.54 4.39
C LEU A 59 -9.77 1.98 5.20
N ILE A 60 -10.16 0.73 4.92
CA ILE A 60 -11.31 0.06 5.51
C ILE A 60 -10.90 -1.37 5.89
N GLY A 61 -10.92 -1.67 7.19
CA GLY A 61 -10.47 -2.95 7.72
C GLY A 61 -8.97 -3.17 7.55
N GLY A 62 -8.48 -4.27 8.09
CA GLY A 62 -7.08 -4.65 7.93
C GLY A 62 -6.14 -3.97 8.95
N GLU A 63 -6.69 -3.53 10.07
CA GLU A 63 -6.00 -2.87 11.18
C GLU A 63 -4.88 -3.76 11.74
N GLN A 64 -5.20 -5.03 11.96
CA GLN A 64 -4.27 -6.00 12.54
C GLN A 64 -3.08 -6.26 11.62
N GLN A 65 -3.31 -6.34 10.30
CA GLN A 65 -2.25 -6.55 9.32
C GLN A 65 -1.23 -5.40 9.32
N ILE A 66 -1.69 -4.16 9.42
CA ILE A 66 -0.82 -2.98 9.54
C ILE A 66 -0.07 -3.00 10.88
N ALA A 67 -0.75 -3.36 11.97
CA ALA A 67 -0.12 -3.46 13.29
C ALA A 67 0.98 -4.54 13.34
N ASP A 68 0.69 -5.74 12.81
CA ASP A 68 1.63 -6.85 12.73
C ASP A 68 2.86 -6.46 11.89
N LEU A 69 2.64 -5.78 10.76
CA LEU A 69 3.71 -5.34 9.88
C LEU A 69 4.62 -4.32 10.59
N LYS A 70 4.05 -3.31 11.25
CA LYS A 70 4.81 -2.32 12.04
C LYS A 70 5.62 -2.98 13.15
N ALA A 71 5.05 -3.95 13.86
CA ALA A 71 5.72 -4.67 14.94
C ALA A 71 6.93 -5.50 14.46
N GLN A 72 7.02 -5.77 13.16
CA GLN A 72 8.06 -6.56 12.53
C GLN A 72 8.99 -5.70 11.67
N ASP A 73 9.18 -4.41 12.01
CA ASP A 73 10.03 -3.49 11.26
C ASP A 73 9.65 -3.46 9.76
N ASN A 74 8.35 -3.52 9.47
CA ASN A 74 7.80 -3.58 8.12
C ASN A 74 8.29 -4.75 7.26
N LEU A 75 8.74 -5.85 7.88
CA LEU A 75 9.07 -7.10 7.22
C LEU A 75 7.90 -8.08 7.28
N TYR A 76 7.75 -8.89 6.24
CA TYR A 76 6.85 -10.04 6.24
C TYR A 76 7.42 -11.16 5.35
N THR A 77 6.85 -12.36 5.45
CA THR A 77 7.30 -13.53 4.66
C THR A 77 6.25 -13.93 3.64
N VAL A 78 6.70 -14.24 2.43
CA VAL A 78 5.93 -14.94 1.39
C VAL A 78 6.47 -16.36 1.29
N ALA A 79 5.57 -17.35 1.33
CA ALA A 79 5.92 -18.75 1.13
C ALA A 79 5.29 -19.23 -0.18
N GLU A 80 6.11 -19.66 -1.13
CA GLU A 80 5.70 -20.26 -2.39
C GLU A 80 5.68 -21.77 -2.21
N MET A 81 4.59 -22.42 -2.58
CA MET A 81 4.41 -23.86 -2.41
C MET A 81 3.87 -24.49 -3.70
N SER A 82 4.48 -25.58 -4.12
CA SER A 82 4.02 -26.43 -5.22
C SER A 82 4.02 -27.91 -4.79
N ALA A 83 3.68 -28.82 -5.71
CA ALA A 83 3.75 -30.25 -5.43
C ALA A 83 5.20 -30.75 -5.17
N ASP A 84 6.19 -30.08 -5.74
CA ASP A 84 7.59 -30.54 -5.72
C ASP A 84 8.43 -29.87 -4.63
N ALA A 85 8.11 -28.62 -4.28
CA ALA A 85 8.94 -27.83 -3.39
C ALA A 85 8.17 -26.70 -2.70
N TRP A 86 8.80 -26.13 -1.68
CA TRP A 86 8.44 -24.84 -1.15
C TRP A 86 9.68 -23.96 -0.96
N THR A 87 9.50 -22.66 -1.17
CA THR A 87 10.51 -21.64 -0.85
C THR A 87 9.87 -20.52 -0.05
N ALA A 88 10.69 -19.72 0.62
CA ALA A 88 10.22 -18.55 1.34
C ALA A 88 11.11 -17.34 1.06
N ARG A 89 10.49 -16.16 1.06
CA ARG A 89 11.14 -14.85 0.91
C ARG A 89 10.66 -13.93 2.01
N VAL A 90 11.60 -13.33 2.74
CA VAL A 90 11.31 -12.18 3.60
C VAL A 90 11.35 -10.94 2.70
N VAL A 91 10.21 -10.28 2.56
CA VAL A 91 10.07 -9.07 1.76
C VAL A 91 10.36 -7.85 2.61
N GLY A 92 11.18 -6.94 2.09
CA GLY A 92 11.72 -5.78 2.83
C GLY A 92 11.43 -4.41 2.24
N VAL A 93 10.64 -4.32 1.16
CA VAL A 93 10.40 -3.07 0.41
C VAL A 93 9.39 -2.12 1.06
N VAL A 94 8.71 -2.53 2.12
CA VAL A 94 7.78 -1.65 2.84
C VAL A 94 8.57 -0.71 3.75
N LYS A 95 8.41 0.59 3.51
CA LYS A 95 9.04 1.67 4.28
C LYS A 95 8.13 2.27 5.32
N ASN A 96 6.84 2.30 5.04
CA ASN A 96 5.83 2.73 5.98
C ASN A 96 4.54 1.93 5.79
N ALA A 97 3.72 1.87 6.83
CA ALA A 97 2.43 1.20 6.82
C ALA A 97 1.44 2.07 7.59
N LEU A 98 0.27 2.35 7.04
CA LEU A 98 -0.71 3.26 7.62
C LEU A 98 -2.10 2.62 7.58
N HIS A 99 -2.91 2.93 8.59
CA HIS A 99 -4.33 2.62 8.60
C HIS A 99 -5.13 3.90 8.86
N ALA A 100 -6.10 4.22 8.00
CA ALA A 100 -6.80 5.51 8.04
C ALA A 100 -7.50 5.81 9.38
N GLN A 101 -8.01 4.79 10.07
CA GLN A 101 -8.65 4.95 11.39
C GLN A 101 -7.66 4.95 12.58
N VAL A 102 -6.44 4.44 12.40
CA VAL A 102 -5.45 4.32 13.49
C VAL A 102 -4.47 5.49 13.43
N ASP A 103 -3.91 5.73 12.25
CA ASP A 103 -2.94 6.80 12.00
C ASP A 103 -3.60 8.11 11.57
N GLY A 104 -4.89 8.07 11.18
CA GLY A 104 -5.66 9.22 10.73
C GLY A 104 -5.61 9.43 9.22
N LEU A 105 -6.70 9.97 8.66
CA LEU A 105 -6.82 10.27 7.23
C LEU A 105 -5.79 11.31 6.76
N GLU A 106 -5.52 12.33 7.56
CA GLU A 106 -4.53 13.36 7.24
C GLU A 106 -3.13 12.76 7.04
N THR A 107 -2.75 11.79 7.88
CA THR A 107 -1.46 11.08 7.73
C THR A 107 -1.40 10.28 6.43
N VAL A 108 -2.53 9.69 6.01
CA VAL A 108 -2.63 8.98 4.73
C VAL A 108 -2.55 9.95 3.54
N LEU A 109 -3.26 11.09 3.60
CA LEU A 109 -3.22 12.11 2.57
C LEU A 109 -1.82 12.72 2.45
N ALA A 110 -1.16 13.04 3.57
CA ALA A 110 0.21 13.51 3.58
C ALA A 110 1.18 12.51 2.91
N ALA A 111 0.99 11.21 3.14
CA ALA A 111 1.80 10.18 2.47
C ALA A 111 1.52 10.11 0.96
N LEU A 112 0.27 10.30 0.52
CA LEU A 112 -0.10 10.35 -0.91
C LEU A 112 0.42 11.61 -1.61
N CYS A 113 0.52 12.72 -0.89
CA CYS A 113 0.98 14.01 -1.40
C CYS A 113 2.51 14.19 -1.35
N ASP A 114 3.27 13.22 -0.82
CA ASP A 114 4.73 13.30 -0.80
C ASP A 114 5.27 13.40 -2.24
N PRO A 115 6.09 14.42 -2.58
CA PRO A 115 6.60 14.63 -3.94
C PRO A 115 7.37 13.44 -4.54
N GLN A 116 7.88 12.52 -3.73
CA GLN A 116 8.58 11.33 -4.23
C GLN A 116 7.63 10.20 -4.65
N VAL A 117 6.35 10.27 -4.25
CA VAL A 117 5.32 9.29 -4.63
C VAL A 117 4.96 9.50 -6.09
N ALA A 118 5.31 8.52 -6.91
CA ALA A 118 5.05 8.52 -8.34
C ALA A 118 3.85 7.66 -8.72
N ILE A 119 3.45 6.71 -7.87
CA ILE A 119 2.41 5.73 -8.16
C ILE A 119 1.51 5.53 -6.95
N VAL A 120 0.20 5.55 -7.18
CA VAL A 120 -0.81 4.97 -6.27
C VAL A 120 -1.35 3.70 -6.92
N SER A 121 -1.15 2.55 -6.27
CA SER A 121 -1.60 1.24 -6.74
C SER A 121 -2.66 0.67 -5.80
N LEU A 122 -3.54 -0.22 -6.30
CA LEU A 122 -4.72 -0.65 -5.55
C LEU A 122 -4.98 -2.16 -5.65
N THR A 123 -5.28 -2.80 -4.52
CA THR A 123 -5.91 -4.13 -4.45
C THR A 123 -7.09 -4.14 -3.46
N ILE A 124 -8.04 -3.24 -3.70
CA ILE A 124 -9.18 -2.96 -2.80
C ILE A 124 -10.42 -3.86 -3.02
N THR A 125 -10.28 -4.98 -3.76
CA THR A 125 -11.39 -5.79 -4.33
C THR A 125 -12.29 -5.02 -5.30
N GLU A 126 -13.14 -5.72 -6.04
CA GLU A 126 -14.05 -5.13 -7.03
C GLU A 126 -15.04 -4.14 -6.38
N LYS A 127 -15.48 -4.43 -5.16
CA LYS A 127 -16.45 -3.60 -4.42
C LYS A 127 -15.85 -2.27 -3.94
N GLY A 128 -14.53 -2.22 -3.75
CA GLY A 128 -13.84 -1.01 -3.27
C GLY A 128 -13.92 0.18 -4.23
N TYR A 129 -14.23 -0.07 -5.50
CA TYR A 129 -14.37 0.96 -6.53
C TYR A 129 -15.73 1.67 -6.53
N CYS A 130 -16.70 1.20 -5.72
CA CYS A 130 -18.07 1.76 -5.68
C CYS A 130 -18.73 1.83 -7.08
N HIS A 131 -18.45 0.85 -7.93
CA HIS A 131 -18.97 0.80 -9.31
C HIS A 131 -20.08 -0.25 -9.47
N SER A 132 -20.93 -0.07 -10.47
CA SER A 132 -21.92 -1.06 -10.87
C SER A 132 -21.23 -2.17 -11.68
N PRO A 133 -21.27 -3.44 -11.24
CA PRO A 133 -20.63 -4.54 -11.98
C PRO A 133 -21.17 -4.73 -13.39
N ALA A 134 -22.43 -4.34 -13.64
CA ALA A 134 -23.08 -4.49 -14.93
C ALA A 134 -22.65 -3.43 -15.96
N THR A 135 -22.25 -2.23 -15.51
CA THR A 135 -21.97 -1.10 -16.40
C THR A 135 -20.56 -0.56 -16.30
N GLY A 136 -19.79 -0.93 -15.27
CA GLY A 136 -18.48 -0.34 -14.98
C GLY A 136 -18.54 1.10 -14.45
N GLN A 137 -19.72 1.70 -14.35
CA GLN A 137 -19.87 3.11 -13.97
C GLN A 137 -19.88 3.30 -12.45
N LEU A 138 -19.40 4.46 -12.00
CA LEU A 138 -19.48 4.88 -10.60
C LEU A 138 -20.95 4.95 -10.16
N MET A 139 -21.27 4.37 -9.00
CA MET A 139 -22.60 4.46 -8.39
C MET A 139 -22.66 5.71 -7.50
N PHE A 140 -23.25 6.78 -8.01
CA PHE A 140 -23.37 8.05 -7.29
C PHE A 140 -24.29 7.99 -6.05
N ASP A 141 -25.16 7.00 -5.98
CA ASP A 141 -26.03 6.69 -4.84
C ASP A 141 -25.37 5.78 -3.79
N HIS A 142 -24.16 5.26 -4.07
CA HIS A 142 -23.43 4.45 -3.11
C HIS A 142 -23.08 5.29 -1.86
N PRO A 143 -23.32 4.83 -0.63
CA PRO A 143 -23.17 5.63 0.59
C PRO A 143 -21.79 6.28 0.76
N LEU A 144 -20.71 5.57 0.38
CA LEU A 144 -19.36 6.13 0.44
C LEU A 144 -19.13 7.25 -0.59
N ILE A 145 -19.80 7.21 -1.75
CA ILE A 145 -19.69 8.25 -2.78
C ILE A 145 -20.55 9.46 -2.39
N VAL A 146 -21.78 9.23 -1.91
CA VAL A 146 -22.62 10.29 -1.35
C VAL A 146 -21.89 11.06 -0.24
N ALA A 147 -21.22 10.35 0.68
CA ALA A 147 -20.46 10.98 1.75
C ALA A 147 -19.30 11.85 1.23
N VAL A 148 -18.57 11.38 0.19
CA VAL A 148 -17.50 12.17 -0.45
C VAL A 148 -18.07 13.42 -1.13
N LEU A 149 -19.21 13.32 -1.82
CA LEU A 149 -19.82 14.49 -2.46
C LEU A 149 -20.32 15.54 -1.47
N GLN A 150 -20.67 15.12 -0.24
CA GLN A 150 -21.07 16.03 0.84
C GLN A 150 -19.87 16.68 1.55
N ASN A 151 -18.76 15.94 1.70
CA ASN A 151 -17.53 16.44 2.30
C ASN A 151 -16.29 15.86 1.59
N PRO A 152 -15.80 16.51 0.52
CA PRO A 152 -14.72 15.96 -0.29
C PRO A 152 -13.38 15.90 0.44
N HIS A 153 -13.21 16.66 1.53
CA HIS A 153 -11.98 16.73 2.31
C HIS A 153 -11.85 15.65 3.39
N GLN A 154 -12.90 14.86 3.62
CA GLN A 154 -12.83 13.71 4.54
C GLN A 154 -13.29 12.40 3.87
N PRO A 155 -12.68 12.01 2.74
CA PRO A 155 -13.10 10.84 2.00
C PRO A 155 -12.81 9.54 2.76
N LYS A 156 -13.70 8.57 2.59
CA LYS A 156 -13.52 7.20 3.13
C LYS A 156 -13.36 6.14 2.05
N SER A 157 -13.77 6.43 0.81
CA SER A 157 -13.60 5.54 -0.33
C SER A 157 -12.23 5.72 -0.95
N ALA A 158 -11.68 4.67 -1.56
CA ALA A 158 -10.42 4.78 -2.28
C ALA A 158 -10.45 5.81 -3.42
N PRO A 159 -11.50 5.89 -4.28
CA PRO A 159 -11.59 6.95 -5.27
C PRO A 159 -11.59 8.35 -4.65
N GLY A 160 -12.32 8.55 -3.54
CA GLY A 160 -12.37 9.85 -2.85
C GLY A 160 -11.01 10.25 -2.29
N VAL A 161 -10.31 9.32 -1.64
CA VAL A 161 -8.97 9.56 -1.07
C VAL A 161 -7.96 9.93 -2.16
N VAL A 162 -7.97 9.22 -3.29
CA VAL A 162 -7.09 9.54 -4.42
C VAL A 162 -7.41 10.92 -5.00
N VAL A 163 -8.69 11.24 -5.21
CA VAL A 163 -9.10 12.54 -5.77
C VAL A 163 -8.74 13.70 -4.84
N GLU A 164 -8.93 13.55 -3.52
CA GLU A 164 -8.54 14.57 -2.55
C GLU A 164 -7.02 14.78 -2.54
N ALA A 165 -6.23 13.71 -2.54
CA ALA A 165 -4.76 13.83 -2.63
C ALA A 165 -4.33 14.56 -3.91
N LEU A 166 -4.91 14.21 -5.07
CA LEU A 166 -4.64 14.91 -6.33
C LEU A 166 -5.07 16.39 -6.26
N ALA A 167 -6.18 16.71 -5.60
CA ALA A 167 -6.61 18.10 -5.42
C ALA A 167 -5.61 18.90 -4.59
N GLN A 168 -5.07 18.32 -3.51
CA GLN A 168 -4.03 18.94 -2.68
C GLN A 168 -2.73 19.15 -3.47
N ILE A 169 -2.23 18.12 -4.15
CA ILE A 169 -1.03 18.22 -5.01
C ILE A 169 -1.20 19.33 -6.06
N SER A 170 -2.38 19.43 -6.67
CA SER A 170 -2.69 20.46 -7.66
C SER A 170 -2.68 21.87 -7.05
N ALA A 171 -3.27 22.04 -5.88
CA ALA A 171 -3.27 23.30 -5.15
C ALA A 171 -1.86 23.77 -4.76
N ASP A 172 -0.96 22.82 -4.52
CA ASP A 172 0.46 23.07 -4.19
C ASP A 172 1.36 23.22 -5.43
N GLY A 173 0.79 23.13 -6.65
CA GLY A 173 1.51 23.32 -7.92
C GLY A 173 2.25 22.09 -8.44
N GLY A 174 1.94 20.89 -7.94
CA GLY A 174 2.69 19.65 -8.19
C GLY A 174 2.47 18.93 -9.53
N PHE A 175 1.63 19.46 -10.44
CA PHE A 175 1.43 18.91 -11.79
C PHE A 175 2.03 19.77 -12.91
N ALA A 176 2.83 20.78 -12.57
CA ALA A 176 3.50 21.65 -13.53
C ALA A 176 4.76 21.02 -14.15
#